data_AF-A0ABD0JKS3-F1
#
_entry.id   AF-A0ABD0JKS3-F1
#
_cell.length_a   1.000
_cell.length_b   1.000
_cell.length_c   1.000
_cell.angle_alpha   90.00
_cell.angle_beta   90.00
_cell.angle_gamma   90.00
#
_symmetry.space_group_name_H-M   'P 1'
#
loop_
_entity.id
_entity.type
_entity.pdbx_description
1 polymer ?
#
loop_
_entity_poly.entity_id
_entity_poly.type
_entity_poly.pdbx_seq_one_letter_code
_entity_poly.pdbx_strand_id
1 'polypeptide(L)'
;MSLQYEPVIDELSDEYPDRPELYFMRSSHRRERRWPRVIGIVQIIVGVLIAFLGALECFIIPMAESKDYKHDIRFDQSTCYGAGLIAGFVMVLTGSTAIRASLSKRKTTVYRFYNLTLFTLLLYIGMTVFLIVAYANGWTNKKAYPEGSHMHQVHMFVTIFTVLGLLFALTAVVLYYDVVCCGENKLWEWWATSLCSACYGK
;
A
#
# COMPACT_ATOMS: atom_id res chain seq x y z
N MET A 1 -25.21 6.16 29.71
CA MET A 1 -25.31 4.71 29.49
C MET A 1 -24.87 4.45 28.06
N SER A 2 -23.69 3.88 27.88
CA SER A 2 -23.03 3.67 26.59
C SER A 2 -23.65 2.51 25.84
N LEU A 3 -24.20 2.76 24.64
CA LEU A 3 -24.56 1.71 23.69
C LEU A 3 -23.26 1.17 23.07
N GLN A 4 -22.73 0.09 23.65
CA GLN A 4 -21.74 -0.77 23.00
C GLN A 4 -22.42 -1.52 21.85
N TYR A 5 -22.00 -1.22 20.62
CA TYR A 5 -22.37 -2.01 19.45
C TYR A 5 -21.43 -3.23 19.39
N GLU A 6 -21.91 -4.39 19.85
CA GLU A 6 -21.26 -5.67 19.55
C GLU A 6 -21.62 -6.08 18.11
N PRO A 7 -20.63 -6.31 17.22
CA PRO A 7 -20.92 -6.92 15.94
C PRO A 7 -21.16 -8.42 16.16
N VAL A 8 -22.45 -8.81 16.17
CA VAL A 8 -22.86 -10.21 16.01
C VAL A 8 -22.33 -10.70 14.66
N ILE A 9 -21.39 -11.66 14.71
CA ILE A 9 -20.93 -12.38 13.54
C ILE A 9 -22.00 -13.45 13.25
N ASP A 10 -23.03 -13.08 12.49
CA ASP A 10 -23.94 -14.06 11.88
C ASP A 10 -23.18 -14.81 10.79
N GLU A 11 -22.54 -15.91 11.19
CA GLU A 11 -22.43 -17.09 10.35
C GLU A 11 -23.84 -17.70 10.23
N LEU A 12 -24.26 -18.01 9.00
CA LEU A 12 -25.55 -18.62 8.61
C LEU A 12 -26.75 -17.67 8.36
N SER A 13 -26.89 -17.23 7.11
CA SER A 13 -28.17 -17.27 6.40
C SER A 13 -27.91 -17.21 4.88
N ASP A 14 -27.66 -18.38 4.32
CA ASP A 14 -27.80 -18.64 2.88
C ASP A 14 -29.30 -18.83 2.60
N GLU A 15 -30.00 -17.77 2.18
CA GLU A 15 -31.29 -17.93 1.50
C GLU A 15 -31.52 -16.72 0.56
N TYR A 16 -31.21 -16.92 -0.72
CA TYR A 16 -31.71 -16.11 -1.83
C TYR A 16 -32.17 -17.07 -2.93
N PRO A 17 -33.35 -16.84 -3.55
CA PRO A 17 -34.04 -17.85 -4.33
C PRO A 17 -33.44 -18.06 -5.72
N ASP A 18 -33.70 -19.24 -6.24
CA ASP A 18 -33.24 -19.84 -7.50
C ASP A 18 -33.20 -18.88 -8.71
N ARG A 19 -32.02 -18.79 -9.33
CA ARG A 19 -31.86 -18.58 -10.77
C ARG A 19 -30.97 -19.70 -11.33
N PRO A 20 -31.28 -20.27 -12.49
CA PRO A 20 -30.60 -21.46 -12.98
C PRO A 20 -29.19 -21.13 -13.48
N GLU A 21 -28.24 -21.82 -12.86
CA GLU A 21 -27.03 -22.42 -13.45
C GLU A 21 -26.01 -21.54 -14.20
N LEU A 22 -24.95 -21.18 -13.47
CA LEU A 22 -23.58 -21.15 -13.98
C LEU A 22 -22.68 -21.87 -12.96
N TYR A 23 -22.72 -23.20 -13.00
CA TYR A 23 -22.12 -24.12 -12.02
C TYR A 23 -20.60 -24.35 -12.18
N PHE A 24 -19.83 -23.39 -12.69
CA PHE A 24 -18.37 -23.55 -12.86
C PHE A 24 -17.44 -22.57 -12.11
N MET A 25 -17.98 -21.62 -11.33
CA MET A 25 -17.14 -20.67 -10.55
C MET A 25 -17.42 -20.64 -9.04
N ARG A 26 -18.26 -21.52 -8.50
CA ARG A 26 -18.69 -21.39 -7.09
C ARG A 26 -17.73 -22.00 -6.05
N SER A 27 -16.74 -22.79 -6.46
CA SER A 27 -15.71 -23.32 -5.56
C SER A 27 -14.52 -22.36 -5.33
N SER A 28 -14.35 -21.32 -6.16
CA SER A 28 -13.30 -20.31 -5.98
C SER A 28 -13.73 -19.13 -5.09
N HIS A 29 -15.01 -18.76 -5.09
CA HIS A 29 -15.52 -17.59 -4.36
C HIS A 29 -15.35 -17.59 -2.83
N ARG A 30 -15.38 -18.74 -2.15
CA ARG A 30 -15.10 -18.80 -0.69
C ARG A 30 -13.60 -18.66 -0.38
N ARG A 31 -12.71 -19.09 -1.27
CA ARG A 31 -11.25 -18.90 -1.14
C ARG A 31 -10.84 -17.48 -1.56
N GLU A 32 -11.44 -16.93 -2.62
CA GLU A 32 -11.16 -15.58 -3.15
C GLU A 32 -11.44 -14.46 -2.13
N ARG A 33 -12.42 -14.61 -1.23
CA ARG A 33 -12.69 -13.58 -0.20
C ARG A 33 -11.60 -13.45 0.89
N ARG A 34 -10.76 -14.47 1.11
CA ARG A 34 -9.71 -14.41 2.15
C ARG A 34 -8.45 -13.68 1.68
N TRP A 35 -8.10 -13.77 0.41
CA TRP A 35 -6.91 -13.15 -0.18
C TRP A 35 -6.85 -11.62 0.00
N PRO A 36 -7.93 -10.84 -0.24
CA PRO A 36 -8.07 -9.44 0.13
C PRO A 36 -7.54 -9.07 1.51
N ARG A 37 -7.98 -9.82 2.51
CA ARG A 37 -7.66 -9.56 3.92
C ARG A 37 -6.20 -9.90 4.21
N VAL A 38 -5.71 -11.02 3.70
CA VAL A 38 -4.31 -11.44 3.89
C VAL A 38 -3.36 -10.43 3.27
N ILE A 39 -3.64 -9.95 2.06
CA ILE A 39 -2.82 -8.94 1.37
C ILE A 39 -2.84 -7.63 2.16
N GLY A 40 -4.01 -7.19 2.62
CA GLY A 40 -4.12 -6.00 3.47
C GLY A 40 -3.28 -6.10 4.74
N ILE A 41 -3.30 -7.25 5.42
CA ILE A 41 -2.49 -7.50 6.62
C ILE A 41 -1.00 -7.46 6.28
N VAL A 42 -0.58 -8.13 5.21
CA VAL A 42 0.84 -8.15 4.79
C VAL A 42 1.30 -6.74 4.42
N GLN A 43 0.49 -5.96 3.70
CA GLN A 43 0.79 -4.56 3.39
C GLN A 43 0.96 -3.71 4.64
N ILE A 44 0.11 -3.89 5.66
CA ILE A 44 0.28 -3.17 6.93
C ILE A 44 1.59 -3.55 7.62
N ILE A 45 1.90 -4.85 7.73
CA ILE A 45 3.12 -5.32 8.40
C ILE A 45 4.36 -4.76 7.68
N VAL A 46 4.41 -4.91 6.36
CA VAL A 46 5.51 -4.39 5.52
C VAL A 46 5.58 -2.87 5.63
N GLY A 47 4.44 -2.17 5.58
CA GLY A 47 4.38 -0.72 5.71
C GLY A 47 4.89 -0.22 7.07
N VAL A 48 4.56 -0.90 8.16
CA VAL A 48 5.06 -0.57 9.50
C VAL A 48 6.57 -0.77 9.59
N LEU A 49 7.09 -1.88 9.06
CA LEU A 49 8.54 -2.14 9.03
C LEU A 49 9.29 -1.06 8.23
N ILE A 50 8.77 -0.70 7.05
CA ILE A 50 9.33 0.37 6.22
C ILE A 50 9.29 1.72 6.94
N ALA A 51 8.16 2.05 7.58
CA ALA A 51 8.03 3.31 8.32
C ALA A 51 9.01 3.38 9.49
N PHE A 52 9.23 2.26 10.20
CA PHE A 52 10.21 2.18 11.27
C PHE A 52 11.64 2.34 10.76
N LEU A 53 11.99 1.68 9.66
CA LEU A 53 13.30 1.84 9.02
C LEU A 53 13.51 3.27 8.51
N GLY A 54 12.50 3.89 7.89
CA GLY A 54 12.54 5.28 7.47
C GLY A 54 12.65 6.25 8.64
N ALA A 55 12.03 5.95 9.78
CA ALA A 55 12.18 6.74 11.00
C ALA A 55 13.57 6.58 11.63
N LEU A 56 14.15 5.37 11.58
CA LEU A 56 15.53 5.13 11.97
C LEU A 56 16.48 5.99 11.13
N GLU A 57 16.26 6.02 9.82
CA GLU A 57 17.04 6.78 8.86
C GLU A 57 16.92 8.30 9.06
N CYS A 58 15.70 8.83 9.23
CA CYS A 58 15.49 10.28 9.28
C CYS A 58 15.73 10.92 10.66
N PHE A 59 15.54 10.15 11.73
CA PHE A 59 15.54 10.67 13.12
C PHE A 59 16.60 9.98 13.98
N ILE A 60 16.51 8.66 14.15
CA ILE A 60 17.27 7.96 15.21
C ILE A 60 18.77 7.95 14.92
N ILE A 61 19.18 7.60 13.70
CA ILE A 61 20.59 7.55 13.31
C ILE A 61 21.19 8.96 13.32
N PRO A 62 20.56 9.97 12.67
CA PRO A 62 21.05 11.34 12.76
C PRO A 62 21.17 11.85 14.21
N MET A 63 20.20 11.59 15.08
CA MET A 63 20.26 11.99 16.48
C MET A 63 21.38 11.27 17.26
N ALA A 64 21.56 9.96 17.05
CA ALA A 64 22.57 9.18 17.75
C ALA A 64 24.00 9.50 17.28
N GLU A 65 24.16 9.90 16.01
CA GLU A 65 25.46 10.22 15.41
C GLU A 65 25.79 11.73 15.45
N SER A 66 24.83 12.60 15.79
CA SER A 66 25.10 14.04 15.90
C SER A 66 25.98 14.34 17.13
N LYS A 67 27.10 15.03 16.88
CA LYS A 67 27.99 15.50 17.95
C LYS A 67 27.62 16.88 18.49
N ASP A 68 26.84 17.65 17.72
CA ASP A 68 26.56 19.07 17.97
C ASP A 68 25.08 19.38 18.30
N TYR A 69 24.20 18.38 18.44
CA TYR A 69 22.75 18.54 18.75
C TYR A 69 21.98 19.53 17.84
N LYS A 70 22.54 19.89 16.68
CA LYS A 70 21.99 20.91 15.77
C LYS A 70 21.27 20.32 14.56
N HIS A 71 21.38 19.01 14.33
CA HIS A 71 20.88 18.33 13.14
C HIS A 71 20.11 17.06 13.49
N ASP A 72 19.11 17.20 14.35
CA ASP A 72 18.33 16.07 14.88
C ASP A 72 17.38 15.45 13.85
N ILE A 73 17.09 16.16 12.76
CA ILE A 73 16.17 15.70 11.71
C ILE A 73 16.81 15.96 10.34
N ARG A 74 17.06 14.90 9.57
CA ARG A 74 17.67 15.01 8.23
C ARG A 74 16.70 14.54 7.15
N PHE A 75 16.11 15.50 6.44
CA PHE A 75 15.39 15.29 5.18
C PHE A 75 16.25 15.83 4.02
N ASP A 76 17.40 15.21 3.82
CA ASP A 76 18.36 15.62 2.79
C ASP A 76 18.54 14.50 1.76
N GLN A 77 19.45 14.72 0.81
CA GLN A 77 19.77 13.74 -0.23
C GLN A 77 20.32 12.43 0.36
N SER A 78 20.96 12.48 1.53
CA SER A 78 21.57 11.31 2.18
C SER A 78 20.53 10.38 2.82
N THR A 79 19.35 10.93 3.15
CA THR A 79 18.17 10.19 3.64
C THR A 79 17.10 10.00 2.55
N CYS A 80 17.43 10.32 1.30
CA CYS A 80 16.51 10.29 0.16
C CYS A 80 15.20 11.06 0.46
N TYR A 81 15.28 12.19 1.14
CA TYR A 81 14.14 13.02 1.55
C TYR A 81 13.07 12.26 2.36
N GLY A 82 13.47 11.25 3.14
CA GLY A 82 12.55 10.44 3.94
C GLY A 82 11.69 9.51 3.10
N ALA A 83 12.22 9.07 1.96
CA ALA A 83 11.59 8.15 1.03
C ALA A 83 10.96 6.94 1.73
N GLY A 84 11.72 6.29 2.61
CA GLY A 84 11.25 5.15 3.39
C GLY A 84 10.06 5.48 4.26
N LEU A 85 10.09 6.61 4.98
CA LEU A 85 9.01 6.99 5.87
C LEU A 85 7.70 7.21 5.11
N ILE A 86 7.74 7.94 3.99
CA ILE A 86 6.57 8.19 3.14
C ILE A 86 6.03 6.88 2.56
N ALA A 87 6.91 6.02 2.04
CA ALA A 87 6.53 4.73 1.47
C ALA A 87 5.81 3.85 2.52
N GLY A 88 6.33 3.80 3.74
CA GLY A 88 5.74 3.04 4.84
C GLY A 88 4.34 3.52 5.20
N PHE A 89 4.17 4.84 5.37
CA PHE A 89 2.85 5.43 5.68
C PHE A 89 1.81 5.14 4.59
N VAL A 90 2.17 5.34 3.32
CA VAL A 90 1.26 5.09 2.19
C VAL A 90 0.85 3.62 2.14
N MET A 91 1.78 2.70 2.42
CA MET A 91 1.46 1.27 2.44
C MET A 91 0.53 0.89 3.59
N VAL A 92 0.74 1.43 4.79
CA VAL A 92 -0.17 1.20 5.93
C VAL A 92 -1.57 1.71 5.63
N LEU A 93 -1.71 2.89 5.01
CA LEU A 93 -3.00 3.43 4.60
C LEU A 93 -3.68 2.55 3.55
N THR A 94 -2.91 2.04 2.60
CA THR A 94 -3.41 1.15 1.54
C THR A 94 -3.90 -0.18 2.11
N GLY A 95 -3.09 -0.81 2.96
CA GLY A 95 -3.45 -2.08 3.62
C GLY A 95 -4.64 -1.93 4.57
N SER A 96 -4.73 -0.82 5.30
CA SER A 96 -5.89 -0.49 6.15
C SER A 96 -7.17 -0.36 5.33
N THR A 97 -7.07 0.26 4.15
CA THR A 97 -8.19 0.39 3.21
C THR A 97 -8.55 -0.95 2.58
N ALA A 98 -7.58 -1.83 2.33
CA ALA A 98 -7.81 -3.20 1.86
C ALA A 98 -8.65 -4.00 2.86
N ILE A 99 -8.28 -3.94 4.15
CA ILE A 99 -9.04 -4.60 5.22
C ILE A 99 -10.44 -4.02 5.30
N ARG A 100 -10.60 -2.69 5.23
CA ARG A 100 -11.90 -2.04 5.24
C ARG A 100 -12.76 -2.44 4.04
N ALA A 101 -12.18 -2.56 2.84
CA ALA A 101 -12.87 -3.03 1.66
C ALA A 101 -13.27 -4.51 1.77
N SER A 102 -12.47 -5.34 2.44
CA SER A 102 -12.81 -6.74 2.70
C SER A 102 -13.95 -6.92 3.72
N LEU A 103 -14.06 -6.00 4.70
CA LEU A 103 -15.13 -5.99 5.71
C LEU A 103 -16.41 -5.33 5.19
N SER A 104 -16.26 -4.27 4.41
CA SER A 104 -17.38 -3.50 3.90
C SER A 104 -17.98 -4.20 2.69
N LYS A 105 -19.20 -4.74 2.83
CA LYS A 105 -19.99 -5.27 1.70
C LYS A 105 -20.47 -4.18 0.72
N ARG A 106 -20.02 -2.92 0.85
CA ARG A 106 -20.43 -1.80 -0.01
C ARG A 106 -19.53 -1.71 -1.24
N LYS A 107 -20.15 -1.68 -2.42
CA LYS A 107 -19.45 -1.52 -3.71
C LYS A 107 -18.51 -0.30 -3.72
N THR A 108 -18.97 0.84 -3.20
CA THR A 108 -18.19 2.11 -3.13
C THR A 108 -16.87 2.01 -2.38
N THR A 109 -16.76 1.10 -1.40
CA THR A 109 -15.51 0.89 -0.65
C THR A 109 -14.47 0.15 -1.50
N VAL A 110 -14.90 -0.79 -2.35
CA VAL A 110 -14.03 -1.53 -3.27
C VAL A 110 -13.44 -0.59 -4.34
N TYR A 111 -14.26 0.31 -4.89
CA TYR A 111 -13.82 1.38 -5.81
C TYR A 111 -12.70 2.25 -5.22
N ARG A 112 -12.94 2.74 -3.99
CA ARG A 112 -11.97 3.59 -3.28
C ARG A 112 -10.68 2.83 -2.96
N PHE A 113 -10.80 1.56 -2.59
CA PHE A 113 -9.64 0.72 -2.37
C PHE A 113 -8.81 0.55 -3.64
N TYR A 114 -9.44 0.17 -4.76
CA TYR A 114 -8.72 -0.02 -6.02
C TYR A 114 -8.02 1.27 -6.51
N ASN A 115 -8.71 2.41 -6.43
CA ASN A 115 -8.10 3.71 -6.75
C ASN A 115 -6.90 4.02 -5.85
N LEU A 116 -7.01 3.75 -4.55
CA LEU A 116 -5.90 3.94 -3.62
C LEU A 116 -4.76 2.98 -3.90
N THR A 117 -5.03 1.71 -4.22
CA THR A 117 -4.00 0.74 -4.60
C THR A 117 -3.28 1.14 -5.88
N LEU A 118 -4.00 1.65 -6.88
CA LEU A 118 -3.41 2.17 -8.12
C LEU A 118 -2.52 3.39 -7.84
N PHE A 119 -3.00 4.33 -7.03
CA PHE A 119 -2.21 5.48 -6.59
C PHE A 119 -0.94 5.04 -5.85
N THR A 120 -1.06 4.09 -4.92
CA THR A 120 0.07 3.53 -4.18
C THR A 120 1.05 2.80 -5.10
N LEU A 121 0.57 2.07 -6.11
CA LEU A 121 1.42 1.45 -7.12
C LEU A 121 2.25 2.50 -7.87
N LEU A 122 1.61 3.57 -8.37
CA LEU A 122 2.30 4.66 -9.06
C LEU A 122 3.33 5.36 -8.17
N LEU A 123 2.96 5.61 -6.91
CA LEU A 123 3.87 6.18 -5.93
C LEU A 123 5.07 5.26 -5.71
N TYR A 124 4.85 3.96 -5.49
CA TYR A 124 5.93 3.00 -5.30
C TYR A 124 6.83 2.85 -6.52
N ILE A 125 6.29 2.93 -7.74
CA ILE A 125 7.10 2.97 -8.98
C ILE A 125 8.00 4.21 -8.96
N GLY A 126 7.42 5.39 -8.73
CA GLY A 126 8.18 6.65 -8.67
C GLY A 126 9.27 6.64 -7.61
N MET A 127 8.96 6.15 -6.41
CA MET A 127 9.90 6.02 -5.30
C MET A 127 11.01 5.01 -5.60
N THR A 128 10.69 3.88 -6.23
CA THR A 128 11.69 2.88 -6.62
C THR A 128 12.64 3.44 -7.66
N VAL A 129 12.13 4.14 -8.68
CA VAL A 129 12.96 4.83 -9.69
C VAL A 129 13.83 5.89 -9.03
N PHE A 130 13.28 6.68 -8.11
CA PHE A 130 14.02 7.69 -7.35
C PHE A 130 15.16 7.08 -6.53
N LEU A 131 14.91 5.98 -5.83
CA LEU A 131 15.94 5.25 -5.09
C LEU A 131 17.05 4.73 -6.02
N ILE A 132 16.70 4.14 -7.16
CA ILE A 132 17.68 3.68 -8.17
C ILE A 132 18.58 4.85 -8.62
N VAL A 133 17.98 6.01 -8.92
CA VAL A 133 18.73 7.22 -9.30
C VAL A 133 19.63 7.70 -8.15
N ALA A 134 19.16 7.65 -6.90
CA ALA A 134 19.96 8.01 -5.73
C ALA A 134 21.19 7.10 -5.56
N TYR A 135 21.05 5.79 -5.77
CA TYR A 135 22.18 4.86 -5.80
C TYR A 135 23.12 5.14 -6.97
N ALA A 136 22.59 5.39 -8.16
CA ALA A 136 23.40 5.70 -9.34
C ALA A 136 24.22 6.99 -9.16
N ASN A 137 23.66 7.99 -8.48
CA ASN A 137 24.35 9.23 -8.13
C ASN A 137 25.26 9.11 -6.89
N GLY A 138 25.31 7.94 -6.24
CA GLY A 138 26.16 7.66 -5.09
C GLY A 138 25.74 8.35 -3.79
N TRP A 139 24.50 8.85 -3.69
CA TRP A 139 23.99 9.54 -2.50
C TRP A 139 23.97 8.64 -1.26
N THR A 140 23.86 7.33 -1.48
CA THR A 140 23.59 6.32 -0.46
C THR A 140 24.75 5.33 -0.29
N ASN A 141 25.94 5.68 -0.82
CA ASN A 141 27.15 4.87 -0.69
C ASN A 141 27.70 4.91 0.73
N LYS A 142 28.37 3.83 1.16
CA LYS A 142 29.05 3.77 2.47
C LYS A 142 30.01 4.94 2.72
N LYS A 143 30.65 5.46 1.67
CA LYS A 143 31.58 6.60 1.73
C LYS A 143 30.90 7.97 1.92
N ALA A 144 29.59 8.06 1.64
CA ALA A 144 28.81 9.28 1.82
C ALA A 144 28.39 9.51 3.29
N TYR A 145 28.54 8.48 4.13
CA TYR A 145 28.20 8.51 5.55
C TYR A 145 29.47 8.58 6.42
N PRO A 146 29.35 9.08 7.67
CA PRO A 146 30.47 9.09 8.62
C PRO A 146 31.06 7.68 8.83
N GLU A 147 32.36 7.61 9.10
CA GLU A 147 33.02 6.33 9.38
C GLU A 147 32.40 5.65 10.61
N GLY A 148 31.99 4.39 10.45
CA GLY A 148 31.30 3.62 11.49
C GLY A 148 29.77 3.78 11.48
N SER A 149 29.20 4.62 10.61
CA SER A 149 27.75 4.81 10.54
C SER A 149 27.01 3.58 10.02
N HIS A 150 25.90 3.24 10.67
CA HIS A 150 25.00 2.16 10.26
C HIS A 150 23.98 2.60 9.19
N MET A 151 24.02 3.88 8.80
CA MET A 151 23.08 4.49 7.86
C MET A 151 22.98 3.76 6.52
N HIS A 152 24.12 3.37 5.95
CA HIS A 152 24.15 2.62 4.69
C HIS A 152 23.40 1.28 4.77
N GLN A 153 23.53 0.55 5.89
CA GLN A 153 22.86 -0.72 6.07
C GLN A 153 21.35 -0.53 6.18
N VAL A 154 20.90 0.44 6.99
CA VAL A 154 19.48 0.75 7.15
C VAL A 154 18.89 1.23 5.82
N HIS A 155 19.59 2.08 5.07
CA HIS A 155 19.14 2.54 3.76
C HIS A 155 18.99 1.40 2.74
N MET A 156 19.90 0.42 2.74
CA MET A 156 19.73 -0.81 1.94
C MET A 156 18.46 -1.57 2.31
N PHE A 157 18.18 -1.75 3.61
CA PHE A 157 16.94 -2.40 4.04
C PHE A 157 15.70 -1.60 3.62
N VAL A 158 15.69 -0.27 3.78
CA VAL A 158 14.61 0.59 3.29
C VAL A 158 14.36 0.34 1.80
N THR A 159 15.43 0.26 1.01
CA THR A 159 15.33 0.03 -0.44
C THR A 159 14.72 -1.34 -0.75
N ILE A 160 15.22 -2.40 -0.12
CA ILE A 160 14.72 -3.77 -0.32
C ILE A 160 13.24 -3.86 0.04
N PHE A 161 12.85 -3.36 1.21
CA PHE A 161 11.46 -3.39 1.63
C PHE A 161 10.56 -2.50 0.77
N THR A 162 11.08 -1.39 0.22
CA THR A 162 10.34 -0.56 -0.74
C THR A 162 10.06 -1.33 -2.03
N VAL A 163 11.04 -2.07 -2.57
CA VAL A 163 10.85 -2.94 -3.74
C VAL A 163 9.87 -4.08 -3.44
N LEU A 164 9.97 -4.72 -2.27
CA LEU A 164 8.98 -5.71 -1.84
C LEU A 164 7.58 -5.12 -1.73
N GLY A 165 7.47 -3.90 -1.21
CA GLY A 165 6.22 -3.15 -1.16
C GLY A 165 5.62 -2.91 -2.55
N LEU A 166 6.46 -2.57 -3.53
CA LEU A 166 6.03 -2.44 -4.94
C LEU A 166 5.43 -3.76 -5.47
N LEU A 167 6.08 -4.90 -5.18
CA LEU A 167 5.56 -6.21 -5.58
C LEU A 167 4.21 -6.53 -4.95
N PHE A 168 4.01 -6.19 -3.67
CA PHE A 168 2.71 -6.36 -3.00
C PHE A 168 1.64 -5.42 -3.54
N ALA A 169 1.99 -4.18 -3.88
CA ALA A 169 1.08 -3.25 -4.52
C ALA A 169 0.65 -3.76 -5.92
N LEU A 170 1.60 -4.26 -6.71
CA LEU A 170 1.33 -4.86 -8.02
C LEU A 170 0.43 -6.09 -7.89
N THR A 171 0.73 -6.98 -6.94
CA THR A 171 -0.06 -8.19 -6.68
C THR A 171 -1.50 -7.83 -6.29
N ALA A 172 -1.67 -6.80 -5.47
CA ALA A 172 -2.99 -6.29 -5.10
C ALA A 172 -3.75 -5.73 -6.32
N VAL A 173 -3.10 -4.98 -7.20
CA VAL A 173 -3.74 -4.49 -8.43
C VAL A 173 -4.18 -5.64 -9.33
N VAL A 174 -3.31 -6.64 -9.56
CA VAL A 174 -3.62 -7.80 -10.41
C VAL A 174 -4.78 -8.62 -9.85
N LEU A 175 -4.78 -8.92 -8.55
CA LEU A 175 -5.84 -9.73 -7.95
C LEU A 175 -7.20 -9.04 -7.91
N TYR A 176 -7.22 -7.71 -7.85
CA TYR A 176 -8.46 -6.94 -7.91
C TYR A 176 -8.82 -6.50 -9.33
N TYR A 177 -7.96 -6.71 -10.32
CA TYR A 177 -8.18 -6.29 -11.70
C TYR A 177 -9.45 -6.92 -12.27
N ASP A 178 -9.60 -8.25 -12.18
CA ASP A 178 -10.76 -8.94 -12.74
C ASP A 178 -12.07 -8.54 -12.05
N VAL A 179 -12.03 -8.38 -10.72
CA VAL A 179 -13.21 -7.98 -9.91
C VAL A 179 -13.71 -6.59 -10.30
N VAL A 180 -12.79 -5.69 -10.66
CA VAL A 180 -13.05 -4.27 -10.86
C VAL A 180 -13.23 -3.88 -12.33
N CYS A 181 -12.48 -4.53 -13.23
CA CYS A 181 -12.46 -4.22 -14.66
C CYS A 181 -13.38 -5.15 -15.46
N CYS A 182 -13.52 -6.42 -15.04
CA CYS A 182 -14.26 -7.46 -15.77
C CYS A 182 -15.51 -7.96 -15.02
N GLY A 183 -15.76 -7.49 -13.80
CA GLY A 183 -16.93 -7.83 -13.00
C GLY A 183 -18.21 -7.10 -13.42
N GLU A 184 -19.31 -7.34 -12.68
CA GLU A 184 -20.65 -6.75 -12.93
C GLU A 184 -20.71 -5.22 -12.93
N ASN A 185 -19.66 -4.52 -12.49
CA ASN A 185 -19.64 -3.07 -12.44
C ASN A 185 -18.28 -2.55 -12.96
N LYS A 186 -18.27 -1.95 -14.15
CA LYS A 186 -17.06 -1.51 -14.86
C LYS A 186 -16.57 -0.17 -14.31
N LEU A 187 -15.52 -0.21 -13.49
CA LEU A 187 -14.91 0.99 -12.92
C LEU A 187 -14.37 1.96 -13.98
N TRP A 188 -13.96 1.44 -15.13
CA TRP A 188 -13.56 2.22 -16.31
C TRP A 188 -14.64 3.18 -16.82
N GLU A 189 -15.92 2.82 -16.74
CA GLU A 189 -17.00 3.72 -17.16
C GLU A 189 -17.07 4.93 -16.22
N TRP A 190 -16.87 4.71 -14.91
CA TRP A 190 -16.83 5.80 -13.93
C TRP A 190 -15.60 6.70 -14.11
N TRP A 191 -14.41 6.13 -14.34
CA TRP A 191 -13.21 6.92 -14.68
C TRP A 191 -13.34 7.68 -15.99
N ALA A 192 -13.90 7.06 -17.04
CA ALA A 192 -14.17 7.71 -18.32
C ALA A 192 -15.11 8.91 -18.16
N THR A 193 -16.18 8.77 -17.36
CA THR A 193 -17.08 9.90 -17.07
C THR A 193 -16.43 10.99 -16.19
N SER A 194 -15.52 10.63 -15.29
CA SER A 194 -14.89 11.58 -14.36
C SER A 194 -13.70 12.34 -14.97
N LEU A 195 -12.94 11.69 -15.85
CA LEU A 195 -11.79 12.29 -16.56
C LEU A 195 -12.20 12.91 -17.90
N CYS A 196 -13.35 12.51 -18.46
CA CYS A 196 -13.84 12.95 -19.76
C CYS A 196 -15.35 13.27 -19.72
N SER A 197 -15.76 14.16 -18.81
CA SER A 197 -17.15 14.64 -18.69
C SER A 197 -17.70 15.28 -19.97
N ALA A 198 -16.82 15.76 -20.87
CA ALA A 198 -17.18 16.37 -22.14
C ALA A 198 -17.52 15.35 -23.26
N CYS A 199 -17.09 14.09 -23.17
CA CYS A 199 -17.27 13.11 -24.24
C CYS A 199 -18.47 12.15 -24.02
N TYR A 200 -18.96 12.03 -22.79
CA TYR A 200 -20.07 11.14 -22.41
C TYR A 200 -21.37 11.87 -22.05
N GLY A 201 -21.40 13.20 -22.19
CA GLY A 201 -22.63 13.98 -22.08
C GLY A 201 -23.43 13.99 -23.38
N LYS A 202 -24.01 12.84 -23.77
CA LYS A 202 -25.18 12.75 -24.65
C LYS A 202 -26.02 11.55 -24.27
#